data_AF-A0A1R1ID81-F1
#
_entry.id   AF-A0A1R1ID81-F1
#
_cell.length_a   1.000
_cell.length_b   1.000
_cell.length_c   1.000
_cell.angle_alpha   90.00
_cell.angle_beta   90.00
_cell.angle_gamma   90.00
#
_symmetry.space_group_name_H-M   'P 1'
#
loop_
_entity.id
_entity.type
_entity.pdbx_description
1 polymer ?
#
loop_
_entity_poly.entity_id
_entity_poly.type
_entity_poly.pdbx_seq_one_letter_code
_entity_poly.pdbx_strand_id
1 'polypeptide(L)'
;MRNLPLVLLLASLLSACAATSDPSATRQVAQSGTLKVHPGLLGQPVPAELQPQQAMAARETEQAPIRMDEEGLRTQRSVYFDLDKADIKADYDPILMAHARYLARNPTARVRIEGHADERGSAAYNNRLGLKRAQSVRATLLGHGAEATQVAVKTWGKRKPKLLGRDEEAWAENRRADVIYEREQ
;
A
#
# COMPACT_ATOMS: atom_id res chain seq x y z
N MET A 1 -28.58 -4.04 -67.53
CA MET A 1 -27.32 -4.15 -68.30
C MET A 1 -26.21 -4.25 -67.27
N ARG A 2 -25.84 -5.48 -66.90
CA ARG A 2 -24.60 -6.20 -67.27
C ARG A 2 -23.40 -5.88 -66.34
N ASN A 3 -23.18 -6.81 -65.38
CA ASN A 3 -21.91 -7.51 -65.06
C ASN A 3 -21.05 -7.06 -63.86
N LEU A 4 -21.00 -7.95 -62.84
CA LEU A 4 -19.98 -8.18 -61.77
C LEU A 4 -18.65 -8.74 -62.39
N PRO A 5 -17.55 -9.12 -61.67
CA PRO A 5 -17.02 -8.87 -60.31
C PRO A 5 -15.49 -8.52 -60.26
N LEU A 6 -14.93 -8.11 -59.10
CA LEU A 6 -13.62 -8.65 -58.65
C LEU A 6 -13.45 -8.59 -57.13
N VAL A 7 -13.21 -9.79 -56.60
CA VAL A 7 -12.91 -10.16 -55.22
C VAL A 7 -11.42 -9.93 -54.94
N LEU A 8 -11.08 -9.43 -53.75
CA LEU A 8 -9.81 -9.75 -53.10
C LEU A 8 -9.97 -9.68 -51.57
N LEU A 9 -10.25 -10.84 -50.99
CA LEU A 9 -9.98 -11.19 -49.60
C LEU A 9 -8.46 -11.14 -49.36
N LEU A 10 -8.01 -10.51 -48.27
CA LEU A 10 -6.74 -10.86 -47.66
C LEU A 10 -6.90 -10.93 -46.14
N ALA A 11 -6.77 -12.16 -45.62
CA ALA A 11 -6.97 -12.54 -44.24
C ALA A 11 -5.65 -12.47 -43.43
N SER A 12 -5.76 -11.94 -42.22
CA SER A 12 -5.09 -12.33 -40.96
C SER A 12 -3.63 -12.81 -40.95
N LEU A 13 -2.79 -12.14 -40.16
CA LEU A 13 -1.72 -12.77 -39.38
C LEU A 13 -1.63 -12.16 -37.97
N LEU A 14 -2.28 -12.81 -36.99
CA LEU A 14 -1.98 -12.66 -35.57
C LEU A 14 -0.75 -13.52 -35.27
N SER A 15 0.36 -12.92 -34.87
CA SER A 15 1.52 -13.66 -34.35
C SER A 15 1.41 -13.76 -32.83
N ALA A 16 0.96 -14.92 -32.36
CA ALA A 16 1.02 -15.33 -30.96
C ALA A 16 2.41 -15.92 -30.67
N CYS A 17 3.12 -15.37 -29.69
CA CYS A 17 4.29 -16.03 -29.11
C CYS A 17 3.85 -16.79 -27.87
N ALA A 18 3.74 -18.11 -28.00
CA ALA A 18 3.52 -19.05 -26.93
C ALA A 18 4.84 -19.35 -26.22
N ALA A 19 4.80 -19.41 -24.89
CA ALA A 19 5.85 -19.94 -24.04
C ALA A 19 5.85 -21.48 -24.15
N THR A 20 7.01 -22.06 -24.43
CA THR A 20 7.24 -23.52 -24.38
C THR A 20 8.15 -23.83 -23.21
N SER A 21 7.60 -24.55 -22.23
CA SER A 21 8.35 -25.29 -21.21
C SER A 21 8.67 -26.66 -21.76
N ASP A 22 9.91 -27.12 -21.65
CA ASP A 22 10.26 -28.53 -21.88
C ASP A 22 11.21 -29.03 -20.78
N PRO A 23 11.22 -30.35 -20.51
CA PRO A 23 11.46 -30.93 -19.21
C PRO A 23 12.86 -31.57 -19.09
N SER A 24 13.27 -31.77 -17.84
CA SER A 24 14.13 -32.87 -17.37
C SER A 24 15.30 -33.30 -18.25
N ALA A 25 16.47 -32.69 -18.03
CA ALA A 25 17.76 -33.33 -18.28
C ALA A 25 18.47 -33.55 -16.93
N THR A 26 18.15 -34.67 -16.29
CA THR A 26 18.88 -35.22 -15.15
C THR A 26 20.27 -35.63 -15.60
N ARG A 27 21.30 -34.83 -15.26
CA ARG A 27 22.69 -35.28 -15.34
C ARG A 27 23.09 -35.92 -14.02
N GLN A 28 23.17 -37.25 -14.04
CA GLN A 28 23.78 -38.03 -12.98
C GLN A 28 25.28 -37.70 -12.89
N VAL A 29 25.76 -37.39 -11.69
CA VAL A 29 27.16 -37.60 -11.32
C VAL A 29 27.15 -38.63 -10.21
N ALA A 30 27.43 -39.88 -10.60
CA ALA A 30 27.81 -40.92 -9.67
C ALA A 30 29.22 -40.62 -9.16
N GLN A 31 29.37 -40.49 -7.84
CA GLN A 31 30.64 -40.71 -7.17
C GLN A 31 30.47 -41.80 -6.14
N SER A 32 30.96 -42.98 -6.51
CA SER A 32 31.19 -44.12 -5.65
C SER A 32 32.24 -43.73 -4.60
N GLY A 33 31.83 -43.69 -3.34
CA GLY A 33 32.71 -43.64 -2.19
C GLY A 33 32.18 -44.58 -1.12
N THR A 34 32.90 -45.66 -0.86
CA THR A 34 32.55 -46.65 0.17
C THR A 34 32.75 -46.04 1.56
N LEU A 35 31.71 -45.42 2.11
CA LEU A 35 31.71 -44.98 3.52
C LEU A 35 31.55 -46.21 4.42
N LYS A 36 32.66 -46.63 5.04
CA LYS A 36 32.66 -47.53 6.20
C LYS A 36 31.96 -46.84 7.36
N VAL A 37 30.75 -47.28 7.70
CA VAL A 37 30.03 -46.84 8.89
C VAL A 37 30.62 -47.58 10.10
N HIS A 38 31.21 -46.86 11.05
CA HIS A 38 31.60 -47.40 12.34
C HIS A 38 30.35 -47.64 13.21
N PRO A 39 30.10 -48.84 13.74
CA PRO A 39 28.92 -49.15 14.53
C PRO A 39 29.11 -48.76 16.00
N GLY A 40 29.25 -47.45 16.27
CA GLY A 40 29.53 -46.98 17.61
C GLY A 40 29.25 -45.50 17.80
N LEU A 41 27.99 -45.07 17.70
CA LEU A 41 27.51 -43.86 18.37
C LEU A 41 25.96 -43.81 18.42
N LEU A 42 25.36 -44.78 19.11
CA LEU A 42 23.98 -44.64 19.59
C LEU A 42 24.02 -43.85 20.91
N GLY A 43 23.36 -42.68 20.95
CA GLY A 43 22.89 -42.09 22.21
C GLY A 43 23.66 -40.90 22.80
N GLN A 44 24.01 -39.88 22.01
CA GLN A 44 24.38 -38.56 22.57
C GLN A 44 23.21 -37.58 22.33
N PRO A 45 22.63 -36.97 23.38
CA PRO A 45 21.68 -35.87 23.20
C PRO A 45 22.39 -34.66 22.60
N VAL A 46 21.75 -34.03 21.61
CA VAL A 46 22.21 -32.80 20.97
C VAL A 46 22.34 -31.70 22.03
N PRO A 47 23.48 -30.99 22.14
CA PRO A 47 23.62 -29.83 23.03
C PRO A 47 22.54 -28.77 22.73
N ALA A 48 21.93 -28.22 23.77
CA ALA A 48 20.85 -27.23 23.67
C ALA A 48 21.25 -25.89 23.03
N GLU A 49 22.52 -25.70 22.67
CA GLU A 49 23.08 -24.47 22.09
C GLU A 49 22.86 -24.30 20.57
N LEU A 50 22.21 -25.25 19.89
CA LEU A 50 21.87 -25.11 18.45
C LEU A 50 20.39 -24.73 18.21
N GLN A 51 19.70 -24.21 19.22
CA GLN A 51 18.39 -23.58 19.04
C GLN A 51 18.60 -22.12 18.60
N PRO A 52 18.13 -21.70 17.41
CA PRO A 52 18.07 -20.29 17.05
C PRO A 52 16.92 -19.64 17.83
N GLN A 53 17.13 -19.41 19.12
CA GLN A 53 16.41 -18.43 19.90
C GLN A 53 17.30 -17.21 20.04
N GLN A 54 16.70 -16.03 19.86
CA GLN A 54 17.30 -14.69 20.07
C GLN A 54 17.95 -14.04 18.83
N ALA A 55 17.17 -13.90 17.76
CA ALA A 55 17.16 -12.63 17.02
C ALA A 55 15.97 -11.80 17.53
N MET A 56 16.15 -11.22 18.72
CA MET A 56 15.25 -10.21 19.25
C MET A 56 15.25 -8.97 18.34
N ALA A 57 14.06 -8.38 18.20
CA ALA A 57 13.85 -6.95 18.22
C ALA A 57 14.48 -6.14 17.06
N ALA A 58 13.81 -6.16 15.91
CA ALA A 58 13.84 -5.03 14.99
C ALA A 58 12.41 -4.62 14.62
N ARG A 59 11.78 -3.92 15.57
CA ARG A 59 10.67 -2.98 15.42
C ARG A 59 9.39 -3.56 14.80
N GLU A 60 8.68 -4.35 15.61
CA GLU A 60 7.25 -4.07 15.72
C GLU A 60 7.15 -2.63 16.23
N THR A 61 6.83 -1.71 15.34
CA THR A 61 6.38 -0.38 15.75
C THR A 61 5.18 -0.61 16.65
N GLU A 62 5.37 -0.42 17.94
CA GLU A 62 4.31 -0.21 18.92
C GLU A 62 3.58 1.09 18.53
N GLN A 63 2.80 1.01 17.45
CA GLN A 63 1.75 1.96 17.16
C GLN A 63 0.71 1.67 18.23
N ALA A 64 0.69 2.51 19.26
CA ALA A 64 -0.32 2.48 20.31
C ALA A 64 -1.70 2.22 19.67
N PRO A 65 -2.54 1.35 20.25
CA PRO A 65 -3.86 1.09 19.71
C PRO A 65 -4.55 2.43 19.49
N ILE A 66 -5.00 2.66 18.26
CA ILE A 66 -5.67 3.91 17.86
C ILE A 66 -6.72 4.19 18.93
N ARG A 67 -6.54 5.26 19.70
CA ARG A 67 -7.53 5.64 20.71
C ARG A 67 -8.77 6.08 19.95
N MET A 68 -9.83 5.28 20.06
CA MET A 68 -11.09 5.47 19.34
C MET A 68 -12.07 6.39 20.09
N ASP A 69 -11.59 7.14 21.10
CA ASP A 69 -12.35 8.17 21.80
C ASP A 69 -12.34 9.49 20.99
N GLU A 70 -13.23 10.43 21.31
CA GLU A 70 -13.28 11.74 20.61
C GLU A 70 -11.95 12.48 20.69
N GLU A 71 -11.15 12.22 21.73
CA GLU A 71 -9.84 12.81 21.94
C GLU A 71 -8.75 12.15 21.08
N GLY A 72 -8.79 10.84 20.88
CA GLY A 72 -7.90 10.11 19.98
C GLY A 72 -8.18 10.37 18.50
N LEU A 73 -9.43 10.71 18.16
CA LEU A 73 -9.78 11.26 16.85
C LEU A 73 -9.07 12.60 16.56
N ARG A 74 -8.72 13.35 17.61
CA ARG A 74 -7.97 14.62 17.47
C ARG A 74 -6.48 14.38 17.23
N THR A 75 -5.95 13.25 17.68
CA THR A 75 -4.51 12.97 17.61
C THR A 75 -4.11 12.21 16.34
N GLN A 76 -4.97 11.32 15.80
CA GLN A 76 -4.67 10.56 14.59
C GLN A 76 -5.44 11.08 13.36
N ARG A 77 -4.86 12.07 12.68
CA ARG A 77 -5.49 12.77 11.55
C ARG A 77 -4.81 12.54 10.20
N SER A 78 -3.92 11.55 10.08
CA SER A 78 -3.16 11.31 8.86
C SER A 78 -3.32 9.89 8.35
N VAL A 79 -3.57 9.76 7.04
CA VAL A 79 -3.62 8.50 6.30
C VAL A 79 -2.40 8.43 5.40
N TYR A 80 -1.59 7.37 5.53
CA TYR A 80 -0.37 7.20 4.74
C TYR A 80 -0.55 6.20 3.60
N PHE A 81 0.21 6.42 2.53
CA PHE A 81 0.10 5.69 1.27
C PHE A 81 1.45 5.15 0.83
N ASP A 82 1.38 4.04 0.09
CA ASP A 82 2.55 3.49 -0.56
C ASP A 82 2.93 4.33 -1.79
N LEU A 83 4.12 4.06 -2.33
CA LEU A 83 4.62 4.75 -3.52
C LEU A 83 3.63 4.60 -4.68
N ASP A 84 3.30 5.74 -5.31
CA ASP A 84 2.36 5.84 -6.43
C ASP A 84 0.96 5.28 -6.19
N LYS A 85 0.58 5.04 -4.93
CA LYS A 85 -0.76 4.57 -4.54
C LYS A 85 -1.61 5.69 -3.95
N ALA A 86 -2.93 5.51 -4.11
CA ALA A 86 -3.97 6.29 -3.44
C ALA A 86 -5.00 5.40 -2.72
N ASP A 87 -4.82 4.08 -2.76
CA ASP A 87 -5.66 3.13 -2.04
C ASP A 87 -5.39 3.22 -0.54
N ILE A 88 -6.45 3.17 0.26
CA ILE A 88 -6.36 3.25 1.72
C ILE A 88 -6.18 1.84 2.27
N LYS A 89 -5.16 1.65 3.12
CA LYS A 89 -4.92 0.39 3.83
C LYS A 89 -6.02 0.14 4.86
N ALA A 90 -6.39 -1.13 5.04
CA ALA A 90 -7.48 -1.54 5.94
C ALA A 90 -7.32 -1.02 7.38
N ASP A 91 -6.07 -0.89 7.86
CA ASP A 91 -5.76 -0.40 9.21
C ASP A 91 -6.25 1.04 9.48
N TYR A 92 -6.52 1.84 8.43
CA TYR A 92 -7.10 3.18 8.58
C TYR A 92 -8.64 3.18 8.62
N ASP A 93 -9.30 2.08 8.33
CA ASP A 93 -10.77 2.03 8.30
C ASP A 93 -11.40 2.40 9.66
N PRO A 94 -10.90 1.88 10.81
CA PRO A 94 -11.47 2.24 12.10
C PRO A 94 -11.42 3.75 12.36
N ILE A 95 -10.26 4.39 12.15
CA ILE A 95 -10.10 5.84 12.41
C ILE A 95 -10.93 6.69 11.46
N LEU A 96 -11.03 6.32 10.18
CA LEU A 96 -11.88 7.02 9.22
C LEU A 96 -13.37 6.85 9.55
N MET A 97 -13.79 5.67 9.99
CA MET A 97 -15.14 5.46 10.48
C MET A 97 -15.43 6.33 11.71
N ALA A 98 -14.49 6.48 12.64
CA ALA A 98 -14.67 7.35 13.80
C ALA A 98 -14.80 8.83 13.39
N HIS A 99 -14.01 9.31 12.42
CA HIS A 99 -14.12 10.66 11.87
C HIS A 99 -15.50 10.88 11.25
N ALA A 100 -15.95 9.93 10.42
CA ALA A 100 -17.24 10.02 9.76
C ALA A 100 -18.40 10.05 10.76
N ARG A 101 -18.37 9.18 11.78
CA ARG A 101 -19.37 9.16 12.85
C ARG A 101 -19.40 10.46 13.65
N TYR A 102 -18.25 11.06 13.94
CA TYR A 102 -18.20 12.38 14.55
C TYR A 102 -18.90 13.41 13.65
N LEU A 103 -18.56 13.47 12.36
CA LEU A 103 -19.18 14.41 11.43
C LEU A 103 -20.69 14.21 11.33
N ALA A 104 -21.16 12.96 11.26
CA ALA A 104 -22.58 12.62 11.20
C ALA A 104 -23.36 13.08 12.43
N ARG A 105 -22.79 12.95 13.64
CA ARG A 105 -23.42 13.44 14.89
C ARG A 105 -23.40 14.96 15.01
N ASN A 106 -22.54 15.64 14.25
CA ASN A 106 -22.19 17.03 14.45
C ASN A 106 -22.37 17.83 13.15
N PRO A 107 -23.60 18.16 12.73
CA PRO A 107 -23.90 18.71 11.41
C PRO A 107 -23.24 20.06 11.10
N THR A 108 -22.77 20.78 12.12
CA THR A 108 -22.04 22.05 11.98
C THR A 108 -20.55 21.85 11.73
N ALA A 109 -19.96 20.72 12.12
CA ALA A 109 -18.54 20.43 11.98
C ALA A 109 -18.14 20.36 10.50
N ARG A 110 -16.92 20.83 10.19
CA ARG A 110 -16.36 20.88 8.83
C ARG A 110 -14.91 20.42 8.86
N VAL A 111 -14.55 19.60 7.89
CA VAL A 111 -13.17 19.13 7.66
C VAL A 111 -12.73 19.40 6.23
N ARG A 112 -11.42 19.60 6.07
CA ARG A 112 -10.75 19.65 4.79
C ARG A 112 -9.66 18.59 4.75
N ILE A 113 -9.71 17.77 3.71
CA ILE A 113 -8.70 16.74 3.47
C ILE A 113 -7.59 17.34 2.62
N GLU A 114 -6.38 17.37 3.13
CA GLU A 114 -5.19 17.86 2.44
C GLU A 114 -4.35 16.69 1.93
N GLY A 115 -4.25 16.53 0.61
CA GLY A 115 -3.48 15.44 0.00
C GLY A 115 -2.07 15.85 -0.43
N HIS A 116 -1.09 15.04 -0.07
CA HIS A 116 0.34 15.25 -0.27
C HIS A 116 0.98 14.13 -1.08
N ALA A 117 2.14 14.44 -1.68
CA ALA A 117 3.02 13.49 -2.33
C ALA A 117 4.47 13.78 -1.96
N ASP A 118 5.34 12.78 -2.12
CA ASP A 118 6.78 12.96 -1.94
C ASP A 118 7.40 13.80 -3.07
N GLU A 119 8.67 14.13 -2.94
CA GLU A 119 9.33 15.12 -3.79
C GLU A 119 9.63 14.63 -5.22
N ARG A 120 9.60 13.30 -5.44
CA ARG A 120 9.98 12.65 -6.69
C ARG A 120 8.93 12.87 -7.77
N GLY A 121 9.36 12.99 -9.02
CA GLY A 121 8.45 13.23 -10.16
C GLY A 121 8.00 14.69 -10.33
N SER A 122 7.18 14.93 -11.35
CA SER A 122 6.78 16.29 -11.75
C SER A 122 5.78 16.92 -10.76
N ALA A 123 5.79 18.24 -10.64
CA ALA A 123 4.86 18.95 -9.78
C ALA A 123 3.38 18.70 -10.16
N ALA A 124 3.09 18.65 -11.47
CA ALA A 124 1.74 18.38 -11.98
C ALA A 124 1.30 16.93 -11.68
N TYR A 125 2.20 15.95 -11.81
CA TYR A 125 1.92 14.57 -11.43
C TYR A 125 1.58 14.47 -9.94
N ASN A 126 2.44 15.02 -9.08
CA ASN A 126 2.25 14.99 -7.63
C ASN A 126 1.01 15.74 -7.17
N ASN A 127 0.62 16.81 -7.87
CA ASN A 127 -0.63 17.50 -7.59
C ASN A 127 -1.84 16.60 -7.87
N ARG A 128 -1.85 15.87 -9.00
CA ARG A 128 -2.90 14.89 -9.30
C ARG A 128 -2.91 13.73 -8.31
N LEU A 129 -1.73 13.19 -7.94
CA LEU A 129 -1.62 12.09 -6.98
C LEU A 129 -2.10 12.51 -5.59
N GLY A 130 -1.68 13.67 -5.10
CA GLY A 130 -2.18 14.23 -3.85
C GLY A 130 -3.69 14.44 -3.88
N LEU A 131 -4.24 14.95 -4.98
CA LEU A 131 -5.70 15.09 -5.13
C LEU A 131 -6.43 13.74 -5.03
N LYS A 132 -5.94 12.70 -5.72
CA LYS A 132 -6.51 11.34 -5.66
C LYS A 132 -6.52 10.78 -4.24
N ARG A 133 -5.43 10.96 -3.48
CA ARG A 133 -5.33 10.54 -2.07
C ARG A 133 -6.38 11.22 -1.20
N ALA A 134 -6.51 12.54 -1.32
CA ALA A 134 -7.51 13.29 -0.57
C ALA A 134 -8.95 12.90 -0.96
N GLN A 135 -9.20 12.65 -2.24
CA GLN A 135 -10.49 12.14 -2.72
C GLN A 135 -10.82 10.75 -2.19
N SER A 136 -9.83 9.87 -2.07
CA SER A 136 -10.01 8.52 -1.53
C SER A 136 -10.42 8.55 -0.05
N VAL A 137 -9.76 9.41 0.74
CA VAL A 137 -10.14 9.65 2.14
C VAL A 137 -11.54 10.25 2.24
N ARG A 138 -11.85 11.27 1.42
CA ARG A 138 -13.20 11.84 1.37
C ARG A 138 -14.25 10.78 1.05
N ALA A 139 -14.05 9.98 0.00
CA ALA A 139 -14.99 8.93 -0.38
C ALA A 139 -15.24 7.93 0.76
N THR A 140 -14.19 7.57 1.49
CA THR A 140 -14.28 6.66 2.64
C THR A 140 -15.07 7.29 3.79
N LEU A 141 -14.83 8.57 4.10
CA LEU A 141 -15.62 9.29 5.11
C LEU A 141 -17.12 9.36 4.75
N LEU A 142 -17.44 9.61 3.47
CA LEU A 142 -18.83 9.62 3.01
C LEU A 142 -19.45 8.22 3.07
N GLY A 143 -18.70 7.18 2.70
CA GLY A 143 -19.14 5.78 2.81
C GLY A 143 -19.46 5.37 4.25
N HIS A 144 -18.79 5.98 5.22
CA HIS A 144 -19.03 5.78 6.66
C HIS A 144 -20.07 6.75 7.27
N GLY A 145 -20.73 7.57 6.44
CA GLY A 145 -21.88 8.39 6.85
C GLY A 145 -21.61 9.87 7.11
N ALA A 146 -20.42 10.40 6.80
CA ALA A 146 -20.22 11.85 6.79
C ALA A 146 -21.02 12.51 5.66
N GLU A 147 -21.52 13.73 5.89
CA GLU A 147 -22.22 14.48 4.83
C GLU A 147 -21.24 15.12 3.84
N ALA A 148 -21.61 15.13 2.56
CA ALA A 148 -20.75 15.66 1.49
C ALA A 148 -20.39 17.15 1.66
N THR A 149 -21.27 17.92 2.30
CA THR A 149 -21.09 19.34 2.61
C THR A 149 -20.12 19.59 3.77
N GLN A 150 -19.80 18.55 4.55
CA GLN A 150 -18.86 18.64 5.67
C GLN A 150 -17.41 18.42 5.26
N VAL A 151 -17.16 17.83 4.10
CA VAL A 151 -15.83 17.35 3.70
C VAL A 151 -15.36 18.02 2.41
N ALA A 152 -14.45 18.98 2.56
CA ALA A 152 -13.73 19.62 1.46
C ALA A 152 -12.43 18.86 1.12
N VAL A 153 -11.91 19.06 -0.09
CA VAL A 153 -10.64 18.46 -0.54
C VAL A 153 -9.71 19.55 -1.06
N LYS A 154 -8.42 19.44 -0.72
CA LYS A 154 -7.33 20.26 -1.25
C LYS A 154 -6.11 19.38 -1.50
N THR A 155 -5.28 19.76 -2.46
CA THR A 155 -3.98 19.13 -2.64
C THR A 155 -2.84 20.14 -2.59
N TRP A 156 -1.76 19.73 -1.94
CA TRP A 156 -0.48 20.43 -1.98
C TRP A 156 0.52 19.77 -2.93
N GLY A 157 0.23 18.57 -3.41
CA GLY A 157 1.21 17.71 -4.08
C GLY A 157 2.47 17.63 -3.23
N LYS A 158 3.61 17.99 -3.82
CA LYS A 158 4.91 18.01 -3.13
C LYS A 158 5.31 19.34 -2.47
N ARG A 159 4.42 20.34 -2.43
CA ARG A 159 4.74 21.71 -1.98
C ARG A 159 4.74 21.91 -0.47
N LYS A 160 4.19 20.96 0.29
CA LYS A 160 4.09 21.01 1.76
C LYS A 160 4.57 19.68 2.36
N PRO A 161 5.88 19.39 2.30
CA PRO A 161 6.43 18.20 2.94
C PRO A 161 6.27 18.31 4.47
N LYS A 162 6.00 17.18 5.11
CA LYS A 162 6.03 17.03 6.57
C LYS A 162 7.45 16.79 7.06
N LEU A 163 8.18 15.92 6.35
CA LEU A 163 9.58 15.65 6.61
C LEU A 163 10.41 16.04 5.39
N LEU A 164 11.42 16.88 5.59
CA LEU A 164 12.38 17.20 4.53
C LEU A 164 13.41 16.08 4.44
N GLY A 165 13.76 15.68 3.22
CA GLY A 165 14.73 14.62 3.00
C GLY A 165 14.59 14.02 1.60
N ARG A 166 15.58 13.20 1.23
CA ARG A 166 15.64 12.46 -0.04
C ARG A 166 15.93 10.98 0.20
N ASP A 167 15.25 10.43 1.20
CA ASP A 167 15.33 9.05 1.64
C ASP A 167 13.91 8.50 1.84
N GLU A 168 13.83 7.17 2.04
CA GLU A 168 12.54 6.51 2.16
C GLU A 168 11.76 6.94 3.40
N GLU A 169 12.44 7.32 4.48
CA GLU A 169 11.81 7.84 5.70
C GLU A 169 11.05 9.15 5.41
N ALA A 170 11.73 10.12 4.79
CA ALA A 170 11.10 11.37 4.38
C ALA A 170 10.00 11.14 3.34
N TRP A 171 10.23 10.27 2.36
CA TRP A 171 9.21 9.99 1.35
C TRP A 171 7.96 9.34 1.95
N ALA A 172 8.10 8.37 2.85
CA ALA A 172 6.99 7.72 3.53
C ALA A 172 6.15 8.73 4.32
N GLU A 173 6.78 9.62 5.09
CA GLU A 173 6.07 10.67 5.84
C GLU A 173 5.36 11.70 4.94
N ASN A 174 5.80 11.86 3.70
CA ASN A 174 5.22 12.81 2.75
C ASN A 174 4.11 12.21 1.87
N ARG A 175 4.03 10.88 1.76
CA ARG A 175 2.93 10.19 1.06
C ARG A 175 1.72 10.05 1.98
N ARG A 176 1.00 11.16 2.19
CA ARG A 176 -0.14 11.18 3.12
C ARG A 176 -1.32 12.03 2.69
N ALA A 177 -2.42 11.89 3.40
CA ALA A 177 -3.55 12.79 3.39
C ALA A 177 -3.92 13.15 4.84
N ASP A 178 -4.06 14.45 5.13
CA ASP A 178 -4.33 14.96 6.46
C ASP A 178 -5.78 15.43 6.58
N VAL A 179 -6.47 15.04 7.65
CA VAL A 179 -7.83 15.47 8.01
C VAL A 179 -7.73 16.73 8.88
N ILE A 180 -8.02 17.89 8.29
CA ILE A 180 -7.96 19.17 8.99
C ILE A 180 -9.35 19.59 9.40
N TYR A 181 -9.61 19.73 10.71
CA TYR A 181 -10.86 20.31 11.20
C TYR A 181 -10.83 21.83 11.03
N GLU A 182 -11.72 22.34 10.18
CA GLU A 182 -11.88 23.79 9.95
C GLU A 182 -12.89 24.39 10.92
N ARG A 183 -13.84 23.56 11.35
CA ARG A 183 -14.81 23.88 12.39
C ARG A 183 -15.07 22.64 13.22
N GLU A 184 -14.86 22.76 14.52
CA GLU A 184 -15.30 21.80 15.53
C GLU A 184 -16.66 22.26 16.09
N GLN A 185 -17.37 21.41 16.83
CA GLN A 185 -18.68 21.76 17.39
C GLN A 185 -18.69 23.04 18.22
#